data_AF-A0A7I8LKN6-F1
#
_entry.id   AF-A0A7I8LKN6-F1
#
_cell.length_a   1.000
_cell.length_b   1.000
_cell.length_c   1.000
_cell.angle_alpha   90.00
_cell.angle_beta   90.00
_cell.angle_gamma   90.00
#
_symmetry.space_group_name_H-M   'P 1'
#
loop_
_entity.id
_entity.type
_entity.pdbx_description
1 polymer ?
#
loop_
_entity_poly.entity_id
_entity_poly.type
_entity_poly.pdbx_seq_one_letter_code
_entity_poly.pdbx_strand_id
1 'polypeptide(L)' 'MASIEENCTWSLVDLPHGRRAIGLKWVYKVKRDENGAVVKYKADFVGDVDA' A
#
# COMPACT_ATOMS: atom_id res chain seq x y z
N MET A 1 -7.16 -7.96 11.47
CA MET A 1 -5.99 -7.12 11.84
C MET A 1 -5.17 -7.74 12.97
N ALA A 2 -5.48 -8.97 13.40
CA ALA A 2 -4.84 -9.63 14.54
C ALA A 2 -3.31 -9.67 14.48
N SER A 3 -2.69 -9.96 13.32
CA SER A 3 -1.23 -10.10 13.25
C SER A 3 -0.45 -8.82 13.52
N ILE A 4 -0.98 -7.63 13.19
CA ILE A 4 -0.28 -6.36 13.46
C ILE A 4 -0.31 -6.02 14.95
N GLU A 5 -1.47 -6.25 15.58
CA GLU A 5 -1.70 -5.98 16.99
C GLU A 5 -0.93 -6.99 17.87
N GLU A 6 -0.91 -8.26 17.47
CA GLU A 6 -0.25 -9.36 18.19
C GLU A 6 1.28 -9.25 18.17
N ASN A 7 1.86 -8.65 17.12
CA ASN A 7 3.31 -8.44 17.06
C ASN A 7 3.79 -7.30 17.98
N CYS A 8 2.90 -6.50 18.57
CA CYS A 8 3.24 -5.34 19.43
C CYS A 8 4.32 -4.42 18.84
N THR A 9 4.48 -4.39 17.52
CA THR A 9 5.54 -3.65 16.82
C THR A 9 5.12 -2.22 16.46
N TRP A 10 3.83 -1.90 16.58
CA TRP A 10 3.26 -0.62 16.18
C TRP A 10 2.29 -0.09 17.22
N SER A 11 2.25 1.24 17.36
CA SER A 11 1.25 1.95 18.15
C SER A 11 0.72 3.11 17.33
N LEU A 12 -0.60 3.31 17.36
CA LEU A 12 -1.22 4.44 16.68
C LEU A 12 -0.86 5.72 17.43
N VAL A 13 -0.30 6.70 16.73
CA VAL A 13 0.10 7.99 17.31
C VAL A 13 -0.47 9.12 16.47
N ASP A 14 -0.76 10.24 17.12
CA ASP A 14 -1.14 11.47 16.42
C ASP A 14 0.00 11.95 15.51
N LEU A 15 -0.37 12.56 14.37
CA LEU A 15 0.60 13.07 13.41
C LEU A 15 1.41 14.20 14.06
N PRO A 16 2.74 14.06 14.21
CA PRO A 16 3.54 15.10 14.83
C PRO A 16 3.54 16.38 14.00
N HIS A 17 3.62 17.52 14.68
CA HIS A 17 3.56 18.84 14.06
C HIS A 17 4.61 19.00 12.95
N GLY A 18 4.19 19.49 11.79
CA GLY A 18 5.07 19.70 10.63
C GLY A 18 5.41 18.43 9.84
N ARG A 19 4.81 17.27 10.16
CA ARG A 19 4.87 16.07 9.33
C ARG A 19 3.57 15.85 8.58
N ARG A 20 3.69 15.15 7.45
CA ARG A 20 2.58 14.74 6.59
C ARG A 20 2.36 13.24 6.75
N ALA A 21 1.12 12.83 6.95
CA ALA A 21 0.79 11.41 6.96
C ALA A 21 0.98 10.87 5.54
N ILE A 22 1.69 9.75 5.39
CA ILE A 22 1.80 9.09 4.10
C ILE A 22 0.46 8.41 3.85
N GLY A 23 -0.21 8.82 2.78
CA GLY A 23 -1.44 8.16 2.36
C GLY A 23 -1.15 6.74 1.90
N LEU A 24 -2.12 5.85 2.05
CA LEU A 24 -1.99 4.46 1.62
C LEU A 24 -2.63 4.31 0.23
N LYS A 25 -1.87 3.92 -0.79
CA LYS A 25 -2.42 3.71 -2.14
C LYS A 25 -2.05 2.35 -2.69
N TRP A 26 -3.07 1.62 -3.14
CA TRP A 26 -2.88 0.37 -3.86
C TRP A 26 -2.96 0.63 -5.36
N VAL A 27 -1.98 0.13 -6.11
CA VAL A 27 -1.98 0.19 -7.57
C VAL A 27 -2.18 -1.22 -8.10
N TYR A 28 -3.27 -1.42 -8.84
CA TYR A 28 -3.55 -2.68 -9.50
C TYR A 28 -3.18 -2.61 -10.98
N LYS A 29 -2.41 -3.59 -11.46
CA LYS A 29 -1.99 -3.71 -12.85
C LYS A 29 -2.25 -5.11 -13.37
N VAL A 30 -2.83 -5.17 -14.57
CA VAL A 30 -2.99 -6.42 -15.32
C VAL A 30 -1.86 -6.50 -16.34
N LYS A 31 -1.03 -7.53 -16.27
CA LYS A 31 -0.03 -7.84 -17.29
C LYS A 31 -0.65 -8.72 -18.36
N ARG A 32 -0.54 -8.30 -19.61
CA ARG A 32 -1.01 -9.02 -20.80
C ARG A 32 0.18 -9.48 -21.66
N ASP A 33 0.02 -10.55 -22.41
CA ASP A 33 0.99 -11.01 -23.41
C ASP A 33 0.82 -10.25 -24.74
N GLU A 34 1.62 -10.62 -25.74
CA GLU A 34 1.56 -10.06 -27.10
C GLU A 34 0.23 -10.32 -27.81
N ASN A 35 -0.50 -11.36 -27.39
CA ASN A 35 -1.83 -11.69 -27.90
C ASN A 35 -2.95 -10.99 -27.10
N GLY A 36 -2.60 -10.19 -26.10
CA GLY A 36 -3.54 -9.47 -25.24
C GLY A 36 -4.18 -10.31 -24.14
N ALA A 37 -3.80 -11.59 -23.98
CA ALA A 37 -4.32 -12.46 -22.94
C ALA A 37 -3.73 -12.08 -21.57
N VAL A 38 -4.52 -12.20 -20.50
CA VAL A 38 -4.05 -11.85 -19.15
C VAL A 38 -3.10 -12.93 -18.64
N VAL A 39 -1.85 -12.54 -18.42
CA VAL A 39 -0.80 -13.43 -17.91
C VAL A 39 -0.72 -13.32 -16.38
N LYS A 40 -0.91 -12.13 -15.83
CA LYS A 40 -0.73 -11.91 -14.39
C LYS A 40 -1.48 -10.69 -13.89
N TYR A 41 -2.10 -10.85 -12.73
CA TYR A 41 -2.59 -9.75 -11.92
C TYR A 41 -1.52 -9.36 -10.90
N LYS A 42 -1.20 -8.06 -10.83
CA LYS A 42 -0.21 -7.51 -9.91
C LYS A 42 -0.84 -6.41 -9.07
N ALA A 43 -0.73 -6.53 -7.76
CA ALA A 43 -1.04 -5.47 -6.83
C ALA A 43 0.27 -4.98 -6.21
N ASP A 44 0.55 -3.69 -6.35
CA ASP A 44 1.69 -3.04 -5.72
C ASP A 44 1.17 -2.05 -4.67
N PHE A 45 1.81 -2.07 -3.51
CA PHE A 45 1.57 -1.11 -2.45
C PHE A 45 2.48 0.10 -2.63
N VAL A 46 1.90 1.30 -2.67
CA VAL A 46 2.63 2.55 -2.86
C VAL A 46 2.24 3.52 -1.75
N GLY A 47 3.24 4.07 -1.07
CA GLY A 47 3.01 5.20 -0.16
C GLY A 47 2.69 6.44 -0.98
N ASP A 48 1.54 7.05 -0.72
CA ASP A 48 1.16 8.33 -1.28
C ASP A 48 1.89 9.42 -0.50
N VAL A 49 2.97 9.91 -1.11
CA VAL A 49 3.83 10.92 -0.49
C VAL A 49 3.26 12.33 -0.61
N ASP A 50 2.18 12.53 -1.38
CA ASP A 50 1.61 13.82 -1.74
C ASP A 50 0.30 14.19 -1.03
N ALA A 51 -0.31 13.25 -0.30
CA ALA A 51 -1.51 13.43 0.53
C ALA A 51 -1.39 14.55 1.57
#